data_AF-A0A7C5Z6C8-F1
#
_entry.id   AF-A0A7C5Z6C8-F1
#
_cell.length_a   1.000
_cell.length_b   1.000
_cell.length_c   1.000
_cell.angle_alpha   90.00
_cell.angle_beta   90.00
_cell.angle_gamma   90.00
#
_symmetry.space_group_name_H-M   'P 1'
#
loop_
_entity.id
_entity.type
_entity.pdbx_description
1 polymer ?
#
loop_
_entity_poly.entity_id
_entity_poly.type
_entity_poly.pdbx_seq_one_letter_code
_entity_poly.pdbx_strand_id
1 'polypeptide(L)'
;MDTFAIEGHQFAGLDRNLDKVRWMAGYPFQVLSWPRSACRYLMGNFNAGWPFERDYLNARRTRVPLIKIWAYDHLCLFARGMPMPREIRRHR
;
A
#
# COMPACT_ATOMS: atom_id res chain seq x y z
N MET A 1 20.24 11.80 3.95
CA MET A 1 20.26 10.35 4.25
C MET A 1 19.39 9.66 3.22
N ASP A 2 19.86 8.56 2.67
CA ASP A 2 19.15 7.81 1.64
C ASP A 2 17.93 7.08 2.23
N THR A 3 16.87 6.97 1.43
CA THR A 3 15.64 6.26 1.79
C THR A 3 15.37 5.15 0.81
N PHE A 4 14.99 3.97 1.30
CA PHE A 4 14.79 2.78 0.47
C PHE A 4 13.35 2.28 0.60
N ALA A 5 12.77 1.87 -0.53
CA ALA A 5 11.48 1.21 -0.57
C ALA A 5 11.65 -0.29 -0.77
N ILE A 6 10.92 -1.09 0.00
CA ILE A 6 10.86 -2.54 -0.17
C ILE A 6 9.47 -2.97 -0.60
N GLU A 7 9.43 -3.91 -1.54
CA GLU A 7 8.23 -4.57 -2.03
C GLU A 7 8.29 -6.06 -1.65
N GLY A 8 7.14 -6.60 -1.24
CA GLY A 8 6.92 -8.04 -1.22
C GLY A 8 6.34 -8.49 -2.55
N HIS A 9 7.18 -8.57 -3.59
CA HIS A 9 6.73 -8.86 -4.95
C HIS A 9 6.20 -10.29 -5.07
N GLN A 10 5.05 -10.44 -5.72
CA GLN A 10 4.47 -11.74 -6.04
C GLN A 10 4.09 -11.77 -7.51
N PHE A 11 4.84 -12.56 -8.28
CA PHE A 11 4.59 -12.74 -9.70
C PHE A 11 3.22 -13.43 -9.92
N ALA A 12 2.43 -12.93 -10.90
CA ALA A 12 1.06 -13.36 -11.23
C ALA A 12 -0.02 -13.18 -10.14
N GLY A 13 0.34 -13.05 -8.86
CA GLY A 13 -0.54 -12.55 -7.81
C GLY A 13 -1.76 -13.41 -7.45
N LEU A 14 -1.71 -14.71 -7.72
CA LEU A 14 -2.84 -15.63 -7.56
C LEU A 14 -3.22 -15.95 -6.11
N ASP A 15 -2.30 -15.79 -5.14
CA ASP A 15 -2.53 -16.13 -3.73
C ASP A 15 -2.04 -15.00 -2.80
N ARG A 16 -2.92 -14.03 -2.53
CA ARG A 16 -2.59 -12.86 -1.71
C ARG A 16 -2.68 -13.16 -0.22
N ASN A 17 -1.54 -13.46 0.41
CA ASN A 17 -1.46 -13.74 1.83
C ASN A 17 -1.16 -12.48 2.68
N LEU A 18 -2.12 -12.04 3.48
CA LEU A 18 -2.04 -10.83 4.31
C LEU A 18 -0.95 -10.85 5.38
N ASP A 19 -0.58 -12.01 5.91
CA ASP A 19 0.48 -12.13 6.91
C ASP A 19 1.85 -11.91 6.28
N LYS A 20 2.06 -12.42 5.06
CA LYS A 20 3.27 -12.15 4.29
C LYS A 20 3.39 -10.66 3.95
N VAL A 21 2.28 -10.00 3.60
CA VAL A 21 2.25 -8.53 3.37
C VAL A 21 2.69 -7.76 4.59
N ARG A 22 2.06 -8.07 5.74
CA ARG A 22 2.41 -7.47 7.02
C ARG A 22 3.89 -7.67 7.34
N TRP A 23 4.39 -8.89 7.18
CA TRP A 23 5.78 -9.19 7.48
C TRP A 23 6.74 -8.42 6.58
N MET A 24 6.48 -8.37 5.26
CA MET A 24 7.32 -7.64 4.31
C MET A 24 7.38 -6.13 4.58
N ALA A 25 6.27 -5.51 5.02
CA ALA A 25 6.25 -4.11 5.40
C ALA A 25 7.12 -3.80 6.65
N GLY A 26 7.42 -4.81 7.46
CA GLY A 26 8.28 -4.71 8.64
C GLY A 26 9.72 -5.18 8.43
N TYR A 27 9.93 -6.05 7.45
CA TYR A 27 11.15 -6.79 7.21
C TYR A 27 12.46 -5.97 7.30
N PRO A 28 12.62 -4.83 6.60
CA PRO A 28 13.88 -4.08 6.64
C PRO A 28 14.32 -3.62 8.02
N PHE A 29 13.39 -3.25 8.91
CA PHE A 29 13.75 -2.73 10.23
C PHE A 29 13.48 -3.72 11.38
N GLN A 30 12.69 -4.78 11.14
CA GLN A 30 12.45 -5.83 12.14
C GLN A 30 13.43 -7.00 12.00
N VAL A 31 13.94 -7.25 10.79
CA VAL A 31 14.83 -8.39 10.49
C VAL A 31 16.21 -7.90 10.06
N LEU A 32 16.29 -6.99 9.07
CA LEU A 32 17.58 -6.51 8.55
C LEU A 32 18.22 -5.41 9.39
N SER A 33 17.55 -4.95 10.45
CA SER A 33 18.03 -3.91 11.38
C SER A 33 18.37 -2.56 10.72
N TRP A 34 17.76 -2.25 9.56
CA TRP A 34 17.93 -0.94 8.94
C TRP A 34 17.28 0.16 9.80
N PRO A 35 17.82 1.40 9.79
CA PRO A 35 17.20 2.50 10.48
C PRO A 35 15.76 2.68 10.00
N ARG A 36 14.78 2.53 10.90
CA ARG A 36 13.35 2.62 10.57
C ARG A 36 13.02 3.89 9.79
N SER A 37 13.65 5.03 10.15
CA SER A 37 13.47 6.33 9.49
C SER A 37 13.85 6.34 8.00
N ALA A 38 14.75 5.44 7.56
CA ALA A 38 15.15 5.28 6.17
C ALA A 38 14.24 4.33 5.37
N CYS A 39 13.39 3.54 6.04
CA CYS A 39 12.59 2.51 5.39
C CYS A 39 11.25 3.03 4.86
N ARG A 40 10.85 2.56 3.69
CA ARG A 40 9.55 2.82 3.05
C ARG A 40 8.98 1.48 2.56
N TYR A 41 7.67 1.36 2.50
CA TYR A 41 7.01 0.17 1.95
C TYR A 41 6.35 0.50 0.61
N LEU A 42 6.67 -0.28 -0.43
CA LEU A 42 6.01 -0.25 -1.72
C LEU A 42 4.91 -1.32 -1.72
N MET A 43 3.67 -0.90 -1.52
CA MET A 43 2.51 -1.79 -1.48
C MET A 43 1.98 -2.00 -2.90
N GLY A 44 2.32 -3.14 -3.50
CA GLY A 44 1.82 -3.52 -4.82
C GLY A 44 0.32 -3.79 -4.81
N ASN A 45 -0.39 -3.22 -5.79
CA ASN A 45 -1.81 -3.40 -5.98
C ASN A 45 -2.08 -3.81 -7.43
N PHE A 46 -1.82 -5.08 -7.75
CA PHE A 46 -1.77 -5.56 -9.14
C PHE A 46 -3.06 -6.24 -9.62
N ASN A 47 -4.00 -6.52 -8.72
CA ASN A 47 -5.21 -7.27 -9.01
C ASN A 47 -6.44 -6.61 -8.37
N ALA A 48 -7.50 -6.41 -9.14
CA ALA A 48 -8.72 -5.73 -8.68
C ALA A 48 -9.43 -6.43 -7.51
N GLY A 49 -9.26 -7.75 -7.37
CA GLY A 49 -9.83 -8.54 -6.28
C GLY A 49 -9.06 -8.49 -4.96
N TRP A 50 -7.89 -7.85 -4.91
CA TRP A 50 -7.08 -7.82 -3.70
C TRP A 50 -7.69 -6.90 -2.62
N PRO A 51 -7.62 -7.28 -1.34
CA PRO A 51 -8.20 -6.52 -0.24
C PRO A 51 -7.29 -5.34 0.17
N PHE A 52 -7.08 -4.36 -0.72
CA PHE A 52 -6.09 -3.29 -0.54
C PHE A 52 -6.20 -2.52 0.79
N GLU A 53 -7.42 -2.31 1.31
CA GLU A 53 -7.65 -1.65 2.60
C GLU A 53 -7.03 -2.45 3.75
N ARG A 54 -7.18 -3.78 3.71
CA ARG A 54 -6.60 -4.68 4.72
C ARG A 54 -5.08 -4.73 4.59
N ASP A 55 -4.54 -4.74 3.38
CA ASP A 55 -3.10 -4.65 3.12
C ASP A 55 -2.52 -3.37 3.72
N TYR A 56 -3.16 -2.23 3.44
CA TYR A 56 -2.75 -0.93 3.97
C TYR A 56 -2.77 -0.90 5.50
N LEU A 57 -3.87 -1.35 6.11
CA LEU A 57 -3.99 -1.40 7.57
C LEU A 57 -2.94 -2.34 8.21
N ASN A 58 -2.64 -3.47 7.57
CA ASN A 58 -1.60 -4.38 8.02
C ASN A 58 -0.19 -3.80 7.91
N ALA A 59 0.13 -3.13 6.81
CA ALA A 59 1.40 -2.42 6.66
C ALA A 59 1.53 -1.28 7.69
N ARG A 60 0.45 -0.53 7.96
CA ARG A 60 0.46 0.52 8.99
C ARG A 60 0.80 -0.02 10.39
N ARG A 61 0.34 -1.23 10.74
CA ARG A 61 0.61 -1.86 12.03
C ARG A 61 2.09 -2.18 12.27
N THR A 62 2.93 -2.27 11.22
CA THR A 62 4.37 -2.45 11.37
C THR A 62 5.11 -1.18 11.82
N ARG A 63 4.41 -0.03 11.79
CA ARG A 63 4.97 1.31 11.99
C ARG A 63 6.06 1.65 10.96
N VAL A 64 5.90 1.19 9.72
CA VAL A 64 6.69 1.70 8.60
C VAL A 64 6.37 3.20 8.39
N PRO A 65 7.37 4.07 8.21
CA PRO A 65 7.13 5.53 8.15
C PRO A 65 6.22 5.98 7.01
N LEU A 66 6.30 5.33 5.85
CA LEU A 66 5.49 5.67 4.68
C LEU A 66 5.21 4.42 3.85
N ILE A 67 3.99 4.39 3.32
CA ILE A 67 3.49 3.36 2.41
C ILE A 67 3.21 4.07 1.09
N LYS A 68 3.89 3.66 0.02
CA LYS A 68 3.61 4.08 -1.35
C LYS A 68 2.85 2.96 -2.03
N ILE A 69 1.68 3.28 -2.59
CA ILE A 69 0.90 2.32 -3.37
C ILE A 69 1.50 2.27 -4.78
N TRP A 70 1.78 1.06 -5.26
CA TRP A 70 2.32 0.81 -6.60
C TRP A 70 1.31 0.04 -7.45
N ALA A 71 1.35 0.36 -8.75
CA ALA A 71 0.39 -0.02 -9.78
C ALA A 71 -1.04 0.48 -9.53
N TYR A 72 -1.20 1.68 -8.95
CA TYR A 72 -2.53 2.29 -8.78
C TYR A 72 -3.21 2.61 -10.13
N ASP A 73 -2.42 2.80 -11.18
CA ASP A 73 -2.82 3.01 -12.58
C ASP A 73 -3.35 1.73 -13.26
N HIS A 74 -2.95 0.56 -12.77
CA HIS A 74 -3.53 -0.72 -13.21
C HIS A 74 -4.93 -0.97 -12.61
N LEU A 75 -5.39 -0.09 -11.73
CA LEU A 75 -6.69 -0.16 -11.08
C LEU A 75 -7.51 1.08 -11.42
N CYS A 76 -8.62 0.88 -12.13
CA CYS A 76 -9.62 1.92 -12.24
C CYS A 76 -10.31 2.10 -10.87
N LEU A 77 -9.77 2.98 -10.01
CA LEU A 77 -10.36 3.32 -8.71
C LEU A 77 -11.80 3.87 -8.83
N PHE A 78 -12.20 4.34 -10.01
CA PHE A 78 -13.54 4.87 -10.32
C PHE A 78 -14.64 3.81 -10.46
N ALA A 79 -14.32 2.51 -10.56
CA ALA A 79 -15.34 1.45 -10.61
C ALA A 79 -15.88 1.06 -9.22
N ARG A 80 -15.19 1.45 -8.14
CA ARG A 80 -15.73 1.42 -6.78
C ARG A 80 -16.40 2.77 -6.56
N GLY A 81 -17.71 2.80 -6.32
CA GLY A 81 -18.49 4.03 -6.22
C GLY A 81 -17.90 5.04 -5.23
N MET A 82 -17.04 5.93 -5.72
CA MET A 82 -16.67 7.14 -5.00
C MET A 82 -17.85 8.11 -5.14
N PRO A 83 -18.28 8.78 -4.06
CA PRO A 83 -19.33 9.79 -4.19
C PRO A 83 -18.88 10.84 -5.21
N MET A 84 -19.70 11.06 -6.24
CA MET A 84 -19.46 12.09 -7.25
C MET A 84 -19.27 13.46 -6.55
N PRO A 85 -18.31 14.29 -6.98
CA PRO A 85 -18.16 15.64 -6.45
C PRO A 85 -19.48 16.40 -6.62
N ARG A 86 -20.06 16.87 -5.51
CA ARG A 86 -21.22 17.76 -5.58
C ARG A 86 -20.75 19.17 -5.90
N GLU A 87 -21.28 19.77 -6.96
CA GLU A 87 -21.14 21.21 -7.19
C GLU A 87 -21.77 21.96 -6.01
N ILE A 88 -20.94 22.66 -5.23
CA ILE A 88 -21.45 23.66 -4.28
C ILE A 88 -21.85 24.88 -5.11
N ARG A 89 -23.12 24.95 -5.51
CA ARG A 89 -23.69 26.20 -6.04
C ARG A 89 -23.79 27.20 -4.90
N ARG A 90 -22.86 28.15 -4.84
CA ARG A 90 -23.03 29.35 -4.02
C ARG A 90 -24.00 30.27 -4.74
N HIS A 91 -25.21 30.39 -4.22
CA HIS A 91 -26.11 31.46 -4.60
C HIS A 91 -25.50 32.79 -4.11
N ARG A 92 -25.27 33.72 -5.05
CA ARG A 92 -25.00 35.14 -4.77
C ARG A 92 -26.30 35.83 -4.43
#